data_AF-A0A2N1D5Z2-F1
#
_entry.id   AF-A0A2N1D5Z2-F1
#
_cell.length_a   1.000
_cell.length_b   1.000
_cell.length_c   1.000
_cell.angle_alpha   90.00
_cell.angle_beta   90.00
_cell.angle_gamma   90.00
#
_symmetry.space_group_name_H-M   'P 1'
#
loop_
_entity.id
_entity.type
_entity.pdbx_description
1 polymer ?
#
loop_
_entity_poly.entity_id
_entity_poly.type
_entity_poly.pdbx_seq_one_letter_code
_entity_poly.pdbx_strand_id
1 'polypeptide(L)' 'MAKKQEFKEPPVMLVQTWYDLLNNKDSKELQKSGQDKLLRAFNNDPQAIADYLKLHKIIE' A
#
# COMPACT_ATOMS: atom_id res chain seq x y z
N MET A 1 -9.67 21.69 17.13
CA MET A 1 -10.49 20.48 16.85
C MET A 1 -9.78 19.70 15.77
N ALA A 2 -9.12 18.58 16.12
CA ALA A 2 -8.48 17.74 15.12
C ALA A 2 -9.57 17.08 14.26
N LYS A 3 -9.53 17.26 12.94
CA LYS A 3 -10.40 16.51 12.02
C LYS A 3 -10.14 15.04 12.27
N LYS A 4 -11.16 14.29 12.74
CA LYS A 4 -11.15 12.83 12.66
C LYS A 4 -11.06 12.51 11.18
N GLN A 5 -9.88 12.12 10.74
CA GLN A 5 -9.68 11.60 9.39
C GLN A 5 -10.45 10.29 9.36
N GLU A 6 -11.65 10.31 8.78
CA GLU A 6 -12.36 9.08 8.42
C GLU A 6 -11.36 8.23 7.64
N PHE A 7 -11.06 7.04 8.15
CA PHE A 7 -10.11 6.13 7.53
C PHE A 7 -10.78 5.59 6.26
N LYS A 8 -10.73 6.39 5.20
CA LYS A 8 -11.16 5.96 3.88
C LYS A 8 -10.10 5.02 3.37
N GLU A 9 -10.51 3.80 3.05
CA GLU A 9 -9.65 2.82 2.41
C GLU A 9 -8.94 3.47 1.22
N PRO A 10 -7.62 3.24 1.08
CA PRO A 10 -6.89 3.77 -0.05
C PRO A 10 -7.50 3.24 -1.36
N PRO A 11 -7.51 4.02 -2.45
CA PRO A 11 -8.00 3.55 -3.74
C PRO A 11 -7.23 2.33 -4.26
N VAL A 12 -7.94 1.30 -4.72
CA VAL A 12 -7.34 0.02 -5.18
C VAL A 12 -6.25 0.22 -6.23
N MET A 13 -6.49 1.08 -7.23
CA MET A 13 -5.49 1.36 -8.28
C MET A 13 -4.19 1.95 -7.73
N LEU A 14 -4.26 2.77 -6.68
CA LEU A 14 -3.06 3.33 -6.05
C LEU A 14 -2.30 2.25 -5.29
N VAL A 15 -3.00 1.39 -4.54
CA VAL A 15 -2.38 0.27 -3.82
C VAL A 15 -1.72 -0.71 -4.79
N GLN A 16 -2.38 -1.04 -5.92
CA GLN A 16 -1.79 -1.84 -6.99
C GLN A 16 -0.51 -1.17 -7.53
N THR A 17 -0.56 0.12 -7.85
CA THR A 17 0.62 0.85 -8.35
C THR A 17 1.79 0.77 -7.37
N TRP A 18 1.55 0.95 -6.08
CA TRP A 18 2.61 0.88 -5.07
C TRP A 18 3.14 -0.54 -4.87
N TYR A 19 2.28 -1.55 -5.01
CA TYR A 19 2.69 -2.94 -5.02
C TYR A 19 3.55 -3.28 -6.25
N ASP A 20 3.21 -2.75 -7.43
CA ASP A 20 4.02 -2.92 -8.64
C ASP A 20 5.39 -2.24 -8.49
N LEU A 21 5.44 -1.05 -7.88
CA LEU A 21 6.69 -0.37 -7.53
C LEU A 21 7.54 -1.20 -6.56
N LEU A 22 6.92 -1.80 -5.53
CA LEU A 22 7.59 -2.68 -4.57
C LEU A 22 8.21 -3.91 -5.25
N ASN A 23 7.58 -4.43 -6.30
CA ASN A 23 8.05 -5.59 -7.05
C ASN A 23 8.96 -5.24 -8.25
N ASN A 24 9.25 -3.94 -8.47
CA ASN A 24 10.11 -3.51 -9.56
C ASN A 24 11.56 -3.97 -9.32
N LYS A 25 12.07 -4.90 -10.13
CA LYS A 25 13.41 -5.49 -9.94
C LYS A 25 14.56 -4.59 -10.42
N ASP A 26 14.25 -3.56 -11.21
CA ASP A 26 15.25 -2.72 -11.88
C ASP A 26 15.70 -1.54 -11.02
N SER A 27 14.90 -1.13 -10.01
CA SER A 27 15.22 0.02 -9.17
C SER A 27 14.89 -0.20 -7.69
N LYS A 28 15.92 -0.28 -6.86
CA LYS A 28 15.81 -0.31 -5.39
C LYS A 28 15.11 0.92 -4.81
N GLU A 29 15.25 2.07 -5.47
CA GLU A 29 14.59 3.31 -5.05
C GLU A 29 13.08 3.21 -5.24
N LEU A 30 12.62 2.62 -6.36
CA LEU A 30 11.20 2.36 -6.59
C LEU A 30 10.64 1.33 -5.60
N GLN A 31 11.40 0.27 -5.31
CA GLN A 31 10.99 -0.72 -4.31
C GLN A 31 10.74 -0.07 -2.94
N LYS A 32 11.70 0.74 -2.48
CA LYS A 32 11.59 1.47 -1.22
C LYS A 32 10.41 2.45 -1.24
N SER A 33 10.22 3.18 -2.33
CA SER A 33 9.11 4.12 -2.48
C SER A 33 7.74 3.41 -2.44
N GLY A 34 7.62 2.24 -3.05
CA GLY A 34 6.43 1.39 -2.97
C GLY A 34 6.16 0.91 -1.54
N GLN A 35 7.19 0.41 -0.86
CA GLN A 35 7.12 -0.03 0.53
C GLN A 35 6.66 1.10 1.48
N ASP A 36 7.30 2.27 1.39
CA ASP A 36 7.02 3.42 2.27
C ASP A 36 5.58 3.92 2.09
N LYS A 37 5.07 3.93 0.85
CA LYS A 37 3.69 4.33 0.55
C LYS A 37 2.67 3.34 1.10
N LEU A 38 2.91 2.04 0.92
CA LEU A 38 2.05 0.99 1.46
C LEU A 38 2.04 1.08 2.98
N LEU A 39 3.19 1.10 3.64
CA LEU A 39 3.25 1.21 5.10
C LEU A 39 2.53 2.46 5.60
N ARG A 40 2.78 3.63 5.00
CA ARG A 40 2.11 4.87 5.43
C ARG A 40 0.59 4.83 5.24
N ALA A 41 0.10 4.22 4.16
CA ALA A 41 -1.34 4.14 3.88
C ALA A 41 -2.08 3.19 4.84
N PHE A 42 -1.37 2.21 5.39
CA PHE A 42 -1.91 1.19 6.29
C PHE A 42 -1.35 1.31 7.72
N ASN A 43 -1.03 2.52 8.18
CA ASN A 43 -0.55 2.80 9.55
C ASN A 43 0.67 1.96 10.01
N ASN A 44 1.57 1.63 9.09
CA ASN A 44 2.71 0.75 9.28
C ASN A 44 2.34 -0.67 9.73
N ASP A 45 1.16 -1.16 9.33
CA ASP A 45 0.71 -2.53 9.57
C ASP A 45 0.84 -3.39 8.30
N PRO A 46 1.85 -4.27 8.22
CA PRO A 46 2.03 -5.19 7.09
C PRO A 46 0.89 -6.19 6.92
N GLN A 47 0.20 -6.57 8.01
CA GLN A 47 -0.91 -7.52 7.93
C GLN A 47 -2.11 -6.88 7.25
N ALA A 48 -2.43 -5.63 7.60
CA ALA A 48 -3.48 -4.87 6.95
C ALA A 48 -3.23 -4.68 5.44
N ILE A 49 -1.97 -4.49 5.04
CA ILE A 49 -1.58 -4.47 3.62
C ILE A 49 -1.88 -5.83 2.97
N ALA A 50 -1.42 -6.93 3.57
CA ALA A 50 -1.61 -8.27 3.02
C ALA A 50 -3.10 -8.63 2.88
N ASP A 51 -3.91 -8.32 3.90
CA ASP A 51 -5.35 -8.58 3.90
C ASP A 51 -6.07 -7.77 2.81
N TYR A 52 -5.69 -6.49 2.64
CA TYR A 52 -6.22 -5.65 1.57
C TYR A 52 -5.85 -6.18 0.18
N LEU A 53 -4.58 -6.56 -0.03
CA LEU A 53 -4.11 -7.09 -1.31
C LEU A 53 -4.86 -8.38 -1.69
N LYS A 54 -5.14 -9.26 -0.72
CA LYS A 54 -5.95 -10.47 -0.93
C LYS A 54 -7.42 -10.16 -1.19
N LEU A 55 -8.03 -9.29 -0.39
CA LEU A 55 -9.44 -8.89 -0.51
C LEU A 55 -9.74 -8.33 -1.92
N HIS A 56 -8.82 -7.54 -2.45
CA HIS A 56 -8.93 -6.93 -3.77
C HIS A 56 -8.32 -7.76 -4.90
N LYS A 57 -7.87 -8.99 -4.63
CA LYS A 57 -7.30 -9.92 -5.63
C LYS A 57 -6.09 -9.35 -6.38
N ILE A 58 -5.29 -8.54 -5.69
CA ILE A 58 -3.99 -8.05 -6.18
C ILE A 58 -2.93 -9.16 -6.05
N ILE A 59 -3.05 -9.97 -5.00
CA ILE A 59 -2.24 -11.17 -4.76
C ILE A 59 -3.16 -12.37 -4.45
N GLU A 60 -2.64 -13.59 -4.62
CA GLU A 60 -3.31 -14.84 -4.26
C GLU A 60 -3.11 -15.24 -2.78
#